data_AF-A0A979GSU5-F1
#
_entry.id   AF-A0A979GSU5-F1
#
_cell.length_a   1.000
_cell.length_b   1.000
_cell.length_c   1.000
_cell.angle_alpha   90.00
_cell.angle_beta   90.00
_cell.angle_gamma   90.00
#
_symmetry.space_group_name_H-M   'P 1'
#
loop_
_entity.id
_entity.type
_entity.pdbx_description
1 polymer ?
#
loop_
_entity_poly.entity_id
_entity_poly.type
_entity_poly.pdbx_seq_one_letter_code
_entity_poly.pdbx_strand_id
1 'polypeptide(L)' 'MTRTKKTRGRKRTTRKKGSTKKNKLGVKNSLVNNINARKKRGHSRSRKHSTVSKKNYQKMEEHWE' A
#
# COMPACT_ATOMS: atom_id res chain seq x y z
N MET A 1 13.68 -32.31 29.80
CA MET A 1 14.01 -32.20 28.35
C MET A 1 13.31 -30.98 27.76
N THR A 2 13.99 -29.84 27.66
CA THR A 2 13.39 -28.57 27.18
C THR A 2 13.83 -28.28 25.73
N ARG A 3 12.89 -28.36 24.79
CA ARG A 3 13.09 -28.01 23.37
C ARG A 3 12.96 -26.50 23.17
N THR A 4 14.07 -25.81 22.91
CA THR A 4 14.06 -24.39 22.52
C THR A 4 13.68 -24.26 21.05
N LYS A 5 12.58 -23.54 20.75
CA LYS A 5 12.14 -23.25 19.38
C LYS A 5 13.00 -22.12 18.80
N LYS A 6 13.90 -22.47 17.88
CA LYS A 6 14.73 -21.55 17.08
C LYS A 6 13.85 -20.68 16.18
N THR A 7 13.62 -19.43 16.55
CA THR A 7 12.93 -18.43 15.71
C THR A 7 13.87 -17.99 14.58
N ARG A 8 13.56 -18.41 13.35
CA ARG A 8 14.26 -17.94 12.14
C ARG A 8 13.81 -16.51 11.84
N GLY A 9 14.54 -15.53 12.36
CA GLY A 9 14.37 -14.12 12.03
C GLY A 9 14.47 -13.89 10.52
N ARG A 10 13.40 -13.35 9.92
CA ARG A 10 13.29 -13.10 8.49
C ARG A 10 14.21 -11.94 8.11
N LYS A 11 15.34 -12.24 7.46
CA LYS A 11 16.34 -11.25 6.98
C LYS A 11 15.66 -10.22 6.08
N ARG A 12 15.50 -8.97 6.56
CA ARG A 12 15.05 -7.84 5.74
C ARG A 12 16.18 -7.47 4.77
N THR A 13 16.03 -7.85 3.52
CA THR A 13 16.93 -7.40 2.44
C THR A 13 16.80 -5.88 2.30
N THR A 14 17.92 -5.17 2.43
CA THR A 14 18.03 -3.73 2.17
C THR A 14 17.62 -3.45 0.72
N ARG A 15 16.60 -2.60 0.51
CA ARG A 15 16.14 -2.22 -0.84
C ARG A 15 17.24 -1.38 -1.49
N LYS A 16 17.88 -1.92 -2.53
CA LYS A 16 18.76 -1.14 -3.42
C LYS A 16 18.00 0.07 -3.97
N LYS A 17 18.64 1.24 -3.96
CA LYS A 17 18.12 2.53 -4.42
C LYS A 17 17.88 2.46 -5.94
N GLY A 18 16.62 2.22 -6.29
CA GLY A 18 15.90 2.55 -7.53
C GLY A 18 16.63 2.45 -8.87
N SER A 19 16.57 1.28 -9.52
CA SER A 19 16.44 1.30 -10.98
C SER A 19 15.08 1.91 -11.33
N THR A 20 14.97 2.55 -12.50
CA THR A 20 13.72 3.11 -13.06
C THR A 20 12.74 1.98 -13.39
N LYS A 21 12.28 1.25 -12.36
CA LYS A 21 11.52 0.03 -12.47
C LYS A 21 10.13 0.37 -12.99
N LYS A 22 9.97 0.20 -14.30
CA LYS A 22 8.68 0.24 -14.96
C LYS A 22 7.86 -0.97 -14.51
N ASN A 23 6.54 -0.80 -14.40
CA ASN A 23 5.65 -1.92 -14.09
C ASN A 23 5.46 -2.80 -15.35
N LYS A 24 4.66 -3.89 -15.27
CA LYS A 24 4.37 -4.80 -16.39
C LYS A 24 3.80 -4.10 -17.63
N LEU A 25 3.36 -2.83 -17.51
CA LEU A 25 2.82 -2.00 -18.58
C LEU A 25 3.87 -1.00 -19.14
N GLY A 26 5.15 -1.09 -18.76
CA GLY A 26 6.23 -0.26 -19.33
C GLY A 26 6.27 1.20 -18.84
N VAL A 27 5.37 1.60 -17.93
CA VAL A 27 5.29 2.98 -17.43
C VAL A 27 5.95 3.11 -16.06
N LYS A 28 6.48 4.31 -15.75
CA LYS A 28 6.97 4.63 -14.40
C LYS A 28 5.85 4.31 -13.42
N ASN A 29 6.19 3.80 -12.24
CA ASN A 29 5.22 3.41 -11.21
C ASN A 29 4.51 4.67 -10.67
N SER A 30 3.61 5.22 -11.49
CA SER A 30 2.94 6.49 -11.27
C SER A 30 1.62 6.25 -10.55
N LEU A 31 1.30 7.17 -9.65
CA LEU A 31 0.04 7.18 -8.92
C LEU A 31 -1.14 7.11 -9.90
N VAL A 32 -1.07 7.90 -10.98
CA VAL A 32 -2.10 8.00 -12.02
C VAL A 32 -2.42 6.65 -12.66
N ASN A 33 -1.40 5.86 -13.02
CA ASN A 33 -1.63 4.56 -13.65
C ASN A 33 -2.24 3.55 -12.68
N ASN A 34 -1.81 3.56 -11.42
CA ASN A 34 -2.39 2.70 -10.39
C ASN A 34 -3.87 3.06 -10.13
N ILE A 35 -4.21 4.36 -10.15
CA ILE A 35 -5.60 4.84 -10.04
C ILE A 35 -6.42 4.38 -11.26
N ASN A 36 -5.95 4.62 -12.48
CA ASN A 36 -6.66 4.24 -13.71
C ASN A 36 -6.85 2.73 -13.82
N ALA A 37 -5.84 1.94 -13.46
CA ALA A 37 -5.96 0.48 -13.39
C ALA A 37 -7.03 0.03 -12.38
N ARG A 38 -7.12 0.66 -11.21
CA ARG A 38 -8.19 0.36 -10.24
C ARG A 38 -9.57 0.79 -10.73
N LYS A 39 -9.68 1.95 -11.37
CA LYS A 39 -10.93 2.44 -11.98
C LYS A 39 -11.42 1.48 -13.06
N LYS A 40 -10.56 1.09 -14.01
CA LYS A 40 -10.89 0.11 -15.08
C LYS A 40 -11.30 -1.26 -14.55
N ARG A 41 -10.72 -1.69 -13.42
CA ARG A 41 -11.07 -2.97 -12.76
C ARG A 41 -12.35 -2.90 -11.92
N GLY A 42 -12.95 -1.71 -11.75
CA GLY A 42 -14.13 -1.54 -10.89
C GLY A 42 -13.87 -1.85 -9.40
N HIS A 43 -12.61 -1.90 -8.97
CA HIS A 43 -12.27 -2.19 -7.58
C HIS A 43 -12.48 -0.96 -6.70
N SER A 44 -13.71 -0.77 -6.23
CA SER A 44 -13.99 0.02 -5.04
C SER A 44 -13.48 -0.75 -3.81
N ARG A 45 -12.88 -0.04 -2.85
CA ARG A 45 -12.55 -0.67 -1.56
C ARG A 45 -13.81 -0.68 -0.72
N SER A 46 -14.14 -1.84 -0.15
CA SER A 46 -15.21 -1.90 0.86
C SER A 46 -14.83 -1.05 2.08
N ARG A 47 -15.84 -0.58 2.82
CA ARG A 47 -15.63 0.28 3.99
C ARG A 47 -14.72 -0.37 5.05
N LYS A 48 -14.77 -1.70 5.16
CA LYS A 48 -13.90 -2.51 6.04
C LYS A 48 -12.42 -2.46 5.65
N HIS A 49 -12.11 -2.25 4.36
CA HIS A 49 -10.76 -2.11 3.83
C HIS A 49 -10.38 -0.65 3.56
N SER A 50 -11.12 0.30 4.13
CA SER A 50 -10.77 1.70 4.06
C SER A 50 -9.47 1.96 4.83
N THR A 51 -8.58 2.74 4.23
CA THR A 51 -7.39 3.27 4.91
C THR A 51 -7.68 4.57 5.67
N VAL A 52 -8.89 5.12 5.51
CA VAL A 52 -9.34 6.36 6.13
C VAL A 52 -10.28 5.99 7.28
N SER A 53 -9.93 6.40 8.50
CA SER A 53 -10.75 6.19 9.68
C SER A 53 -11.89 7.22 9.78
N LYS A 54 -12.91 6.95 10.61
CA LYS A 54 -13.97 7.94 10.92
C LYS A 54 -13.41 9.26 11.43
N LYS A 55 -12.38 9.21 12.30
CA LYS A 55 -11.72 10.41 12.83
C LYS A 55 -11.07 11.26 11.73
N ASN A 56 -10.56 10.61 10.68
CA ASN A 56 -9.96 11.34 9.56
C ASN A 56 -11.02 12.07 8.73
N TYR A 57 -12.23 11.52 8.61
CA TYR A 57 -13.35 12.21 7.97
C TYR A 57 -13.76 13.46 8.76
N GLN A 58 -13.90 13.34 10.08
CA GLN A 58 -14.23 14.48 10.96
C GLN A 58 -13.19 15.60 10.82
N LYS A 59 -11.90 15.26 10.85
CA LYS A 59 -10.82 16.25 10.65
C LYS A 59 -10.81 16.91 9.28
N MET A 60 -11.25 16.19 8.23
CA MET A 60 -11.39 16.78 6.90
C MET A 60 -12.55 17.77 6.89
N GLU A 61 -13.68 17.44 7.52
CA GLU A 61 -14.89 18.28 7.59
C GLU A 61 -14.67 19.55 8.42
N GLU A 62 -14.01 19.44 9.57
CA GLU A 62 -13.69 20.56 10.47
C GLU A 62 -12.72 21.60 9.86
N HIS A 63 -11.91 21.18 8.89
CA HIS A 63 -10.88 22.02 8.26
C HIS A 63 -11.06 22.11 6.73
N TRP A 64 -12.30 21.98 6.27
CA TRP A 64 -12.64 22.10 4.85
C TRP A 64 -12.85 23.58 4.49
N GLU A 65 -11.78 24.32 4.20
CA GLU A 65 -11.83 25.64 3.55
C GLU A 65 -11.57 25.56 2.05
#